data_AF-A0A366HA62-F1
#
_entry.id   AF-A0A366HA62-F1
#
_cell.length_a   1.000
_cell.length_b   1.000
_cell.length_c   1.000
_cell.angle_alpha   90.00
_cell.angle_beta   90.00
_cell.angle_gamma   90.00
#
_symmetry.space_group_name_H-M   'P 1'
#
loop_
_entity.id
_entity.type
_entity.pdbx_description
1 polymer ?
#
loop_
_entity_poly.entity_id
_entity_poly.type
_entity_poly.pdbx_seq_one_letter_code
_entity_poly.pdbx_strand_id
1 'polypeptide(L)'
;MSFLDYLSGADLNESRRFFIGRSGLMLSGAAIALMAGNDVLAKGQKSKSAESDVRILNSALGAELEAIAAYQLGAESGLLQKPVLDLAVTFQGQHKEHADLLSKTVTKLGGKPVSAKEKYVFPTDKLKTQNDVLRFAAMLEKGAVSAYLGAVPIFDNRDLSKAAASILGDEAMHWAVLRQALGEAPVPSAFMS
;
A
#
# COMPACT_ATOMS: atom_id res chain seq x y z
N MET A 1 -16.22 40.15 -1.22
CA MET A 1 -16.87 39.15 -0.35
C MET A 1 -15.91 37.98 -0.21
N SER A 2 -15.54 37.65 1.04
CA SER A 2 -14.45 36.72 1.37
C SER A 2 -14.98 35.28 1.48
N PHE A 3 -14.13 34.30 1.19
CA PHE A 3 -14.38 32.85 1.16
C PHE A 3 -14.72 32.23 2.53
N LEU A 4 -15.07 33.04 3.54
CA LEU A 4 -15.32 32.65 4.92
C LEU A 4 -16.80 32.66 5.33
N ASP A 5 -17.72 33.11 4.47
CA ASP A 5 -19.16 33.20 4.79
C ASP A 5 -19.97 31.94 4.41
N TYR A 6 -19.34 30.87 3.89
CA TYR A 6 -20.04 29.64 3.45
C TYR A 6 -20.09 28.53 4.51
N LEU A 7 -19.57 28.74 5.73
CA LEU A 7 -19.55 27.72 6.80
C LEU A 7 -20.45 28.05 8.00
N SER A 8 -21.47 28.86 7.80
CA SER A 8 -22.54 29.10 8.78
C SER A 8 -23.77 28.24 8.44
N GLY A 9 -23.86 27.05 9.02
CA GLY A 9 -25.12 26.29 9.02
C GLY A 9 -24.98 24.77 8.98
N ALA A 10 -24.25 24.17 9.92
CA ALA A 10 -24.44 22.76 10.23
C ALA A 10 -24.27 22.57 11.74
N ASP A 11 -25.34 22.14 12.40
CA ASP A 11 -25.45 21.91 13.83
C ASP A 11 -24.41 20.89 14.33
N LEU A 12 -23.33 21.39 14.93
CA LEU A 12 -22.27 20.58 15.57
C LEU A 12 -22.76 19.84 16.85
N ASN A 13 -24.04 19.99 17.21
CA ASN A 13 -24.63 19.45 18.43
C ASN A 13 -25.39 18.12 18.23
N GLU A 14 -25.73 17.75 16.99
CA GLU A 14 -26.35 16.44 16.69
C GLU A 14 -25.30 15.32 16.54
N SER A 15 -24.12 15.62 15.98
CA SER A 15 -23.05 14.63 15.81
C SER A 15 -22.41 14.18 17.13
N ARG A 16 -22.50 14.98 18.20
CA ARG A 16 -22.03 14.59 19.55
C ARG A 16 -23.01 13.67 20.29
N ARG A 17 -24.31 13.73 19.98
CA ARG A 17 -25.34 12.87 20.61
C ARG A 17 -25.45 11.49 19.97
N PHE A 18 -24.98 11.31 18.75
CA PHE A 18 -24.90 9.99 18.12
C PHE A 18 -23.79 9.09 18.71
N PHE A 19 -22.88 9.66 19.51
CA PHE A 19 -21.71 8.94 20.06
C PHE A 19 -21.90 8.42 21.51
N ILE A 20 -23.01 8.72 22.19
CA ILE A 20 -23.24 8.31 23.61
C ILE A 20 -24.46 7.38 23.78
N GLY A 21 -25.20 7.07 22.70
CA GLY A 21 -26.42 6.24 22.76
C GLY A 21 -26.22 4.72 22.61
N ARG A 22 -24.98 4.21 22.49
CA ARG A 22 -24.70 2.77 22.27
C ARG A 22 -23.76 2.13 23.31
N SER A 23 -23.65 2.71 24.50
CA SER A 23 -22.94 2.11 25.63
C SER A 23 -23.78 1.03 26.33
N GLY A 24 -24.35 0.10 25.56
CA GLY A 24 -24.75 -1.20 26.07
C GLY A 24 -23.51 -2.09 26.09
N LEU A 25 -22.60 -1.84 27.03
CA LEU A 25 -21.41 -2.68 27.22
C LEU A 25 -21.86 -4.01 27.85
N MET A 26 -22.44 -4.90 27.05
CA MET A 26 -22.36 -6.32 27.40
C MET A 26 -20.89 -6.68 27.29
N LEU A 27 -20.25 -6.88 28.45
CA LEU A 27 -18.91 -7.46 28.51
C LEU A 27 -18.94 -8.75 27.70
N SER A 28 -18.26 -8.77 26.57
CA SER A 28 -18.13 -9.97 25.76
C SER A 28 -17.51 -11.08 26.62
N GLY A 29 -17.86 -12.34 26.37
CA GLY A 29 -17.35 -13.48 27.17
C GLY A 29 -15.81 -13.52 27.28
N ALA A 30 -15.11 -12.87 26.35
CA ALA A 30 -13.65 -12.67 26.38
C ALA A 30 -13.16 -11.80 27.55
N ALA A 31 -13.91 -10.78 27.96
CA ALA A 31 -13.54 -9.91 29.08
C ALA A 31 -13.67 -10.62 30.44
N ILE A 32 -14.60 -11.58 30.55
CA ILE A 32 -14.75 -12.43 31.74
C ILE A 32 -13.64 -13.49 31.80
N ALA A 33 -13.21 -14.03 30.66
CA ALA A 33 -12.16 -15.05 30.58
C ALA A 33 -10.77 -14.53 31.01
N LEU A 34 -10.45 -13.26 30.74
CA LEU A 34 -9.18 -12.63 31.13
C LEU A 34 -8.99 -12.48 32.65
N MET A 35 -10.08 -12.42 33.42
CA MET A 35 -10.03 -12.30 34.89
C MET A 35 -9.84 -13.65 35.61
N ALA A 36 -10.03 -14.77 34.91
CA ALA A 36 -9.99 -16.12 35.50
C ALA A 36 -8.62 -16.83 35.34
N GLY A 37 -7.58 -16.14 34.83
CA GLY A 37 -6.22 -16.65 34.78
C GLY A 37 -6.04 -17.92 33.95
N ASN A 38 -6.89 -18.13 32.94
CA ASN A 38 -6.89 -19.32 32.11
C ASN A 38 -6.49 -18.94 30.67
N ASP A 39 -5.19 -18.73 30.44
CA ASP A 39 -4.57 -18.30 29.17
C ASP A 39 -4.89 -19.22 27.97
N VAL A 40 -5.44 -20.41 28.24
CA VAL A 40 -5.75 -21.42 27.23
C VAL A 40 -6.96 -21.04 26.37
N LEU A 41 -7.82 -20.13 26.83
CA LEU A 41 -8.98 -19.62 26.06
C LEU A 41 -8.70 -18.29 25.35
N ALA A 42 -7.52 -17.70 25.55
CA ALA A 42 -7.05 -16.49 24.86
C ALA A 42 -6.33 -16.77 23.53
N LYS A 43 -6.37 -18.01 23.01
CA LYS A 43 -6.24 -18.27 21.56
C LYS A 43 -7.52 -17.81 20.86
N GLY A 44 -7.81 -16.52 21.00
CA GLY A 44 -9.01 -15.88 20.51
C GLY A 44 -9.09 -15.98 18.99
N GLN A 45 -10.30 -16.26 18.49
CA GLN A 45 -10.66 -16.09 17.09
C GLN A 45 -10.05 -14.78 16.57
N LYS A 46 -9.24 -14.85 15.52
CA LYS A 46 -8.83 -13.65 14.79
C LYS A 46 -10.11 -12.90 14.44
N SER A 47 -10.19 -11.61 14.75
CA SER A 47 -11.34 -10.84 14.30
C SER A 47 -11.37 -10.92 12.77
N LYS A 48 -12.56 -11.11 12.17
CA LYS A 48 -12.71 -11.16 10.70
C LYS A 48 -12.07 -9.95 10.00
N SER A 49 -12.00 -8.84 10.74
CA SER A 49 -11.33 -7.58 10.37
C SER A 49 -9.81 -7.74 10.23
N ALA A 50 -9.13 -8.30 11.24
CA ALA A 50 -7.69 -8.55 11.18
C ALA A 50 -7.31 -9.54 10.06
N GLU A 51 -8.16 -10.54 9.80
CA GLU A 51 -7.94 -11.44 8.66
C GLU A 51 -8.11 -10.75 7.31
N SER A 52 -9.02 -9.77 7.22
CA SER A 52 -9.20 -8.95 6.02
C SER A 52 -7.99 -8.08 5.74
N ASP A 53 -7.51 -7.36 6.75
CA ASP A 53 -6.32 -6.52 6.66
C ASP A 53 -5.08 -7.33 6.27
N VAL A 54 -4.90 -8.53 6.85
CA VAL A 54 -3.81 -9.44 6.47
C VAL A 54 -3.87 -9.86 5.00
N ARG A 55 -5.07 -10.08 4.44
CA ARG A 55 -5.21 -10.40 3.01
C ARG A 55 -4.80 -9.22 2.14
N ILE A 56 -5.24 -8.01 2.48
CA ILE A 56 -4.88 -6.78 1.73
C ILE A 56 -3.37 -6.56 1.77
N LEU A 57 -2.75 -6.69 2.96
CA LEU A 57 -1.30 -6.56 3.11
C LEU A 57 -0.52 -7.60 2.31
N ASN A 58 -1.00 -8.85 2.26
CA ASN A 58 -0.35 -9.89 1.46
C ASN A 58 -0.51 -9.66 -0.05
N SER A 59 -1.62 -9.08 -0.50
CA SER A 59 -1.78 -8.64 -1.89
C SER A 59 -0.78 -7.53 -2.24
N ALA A 60 -0.65 -6.52 -1.37
CA ALA A 60 0.35 -5.46 -1.52
C ALA A 60 1.78 -6.01 -1.52
N LEU A 61 2.12 -6.89 -0.57
CA LEU A 61 3.43 -7.53 -0.50
C LEU A 61 3.76 -8.32 -1.77
N GLY A 62 2.78 -9.03 -2.34
CA GLY A 62 2.95 -9.73 -3.61
C GLY A 62 3.29 -8.78 -4.76
N ALA A 63 2.65 -7.60 -4.80
CA ALA A 63 2.93 -6.57 -5.80
C ALA A 63 4.32 -5.95 -5.61
N GLU A 64 4.74 -5.65 -4.38
CA GLU A 64 6.10 -5.14 -4.10
C GLU A 64 7.18 -6.15 -4.55
N LEU A 65 6.98 -7.44 -4.27
CA LEU A 65 7.92 -8.49 -4.67
C LEU A 65 8.00 -8.64 -6.20
N GLU A 66 6.90 -8.37 -6.91
CA GLU A 66 6.88 -8.32 -8.38
C GLU A 66 7.61 -7.08 -8.91
N ALA A 67 7.40 -5.91 -8.31
CA ALA A 67 8.10 -4.67 -8.63
C ALA A 67 9.62 -4.83 -8.43
N ILE A 68 10.06 -5.36 -7.28
CA ILE A 68 11.48 -5.64 -7.00
C ILE A 68 12.11 -6.51 -8.10
N ALA A 69 11.40 -7.53 -8.56
CA ALA A 69 11.87 -8.41 -9.63
C ALA A 69 11.91 -7.71 -10.99
N ALA A 70 10.92 -6.86 -11.30
CA ALA A 70 10.88 -6.08 -12.53
C ALA A 70 12.02 -5.05 -12.59
N TYR A 71 12.29 -4.35 -11.48
CA TYR A 71 13.44 -3.43 -11.39
C TYR A 71 14.77 -4.17 -11.47
N GLN A 72 14.90 -5.36 -10.87
CA GLN A 72 16.11 -6.19 -11.01
C GLN A 72 16.34 -6.53 -12.49
N LEU A 73 15.30 -7.00 -13.18
CA LEU A 73 15.35 -7.32 -14.61
C LEU A 73 15.80 -6.09 -15.42
N GLY A 74 15.21 -4.92 -15.17
CA GLY A 74 15.56 -3.68 -15.85
C GLY A 74 17.01 -3.28 -15.62
N ALA A 75 17.46 -3.31 -14.36
CA ALA A 75 18.82 -2.95 -13.96
C ALA A 75 19.89 -3.88 -14.56
N GLU A 76 19.60 -5.18 -14.65
CA GLU A 76 20.53 -6.18 -15.19
C GLU A 76 20.45 -6.36 -16.71
N SER A 77 19.48 -5.71 -17.38
CA SER A 77 19.27 -5.86 -18.83
C SER A 77 20.43 -5.35 -19.70
N GLY A 78 21.30 -4.49 -19.16
CA GLY A 78 22.32 -3.77 -19.92
C GLY A 78 21.77 -2.65 -20.82
N LEU A 79 20.47 -2.37 -20.76
CA LEU A 79 19.82 -1.34 -21.59
C LEU A 79 19.84 0.07 -20.96
N LEU A 80 20.01 0.16 -19.64
CA LEU A 80 19.94 1.42 -18.90
C LEU A 80 21.30 2.13 -18.87
N GLN A 81 21.32 3.39 -19.27
CA GLN A 81 22.47 4.27 -19.06
C GLN A 81 22.61 4.60 -17.57
N LYS A 82 23.84 4.95 -17.14
CA LYS A 82 24.19 5.09 -15.72
C LYS A 82 23.21 5.93 -14.88
N PRO A 83 22.79 7.14 -15.28
CA PRO A 83 21.85 7.91 -14.47
C PRO A 83 20.49 7.24 -14.28
N VAL A 84 20.01 6.55 -15.30
CA VAL A 84 18.72 5.83 -15.26
C VAL A 84 18.84 4.51 -14.50
N LEU A 85 19.99 3.84 -14.60
CA LEU A 85 20.29 2.67 -13.79
C LEU A 85 20.32 3.02 -12.29
N ASP A 86 20.96 4.14 -11.92
CA ASP A 86 21.03 4.58 -10.53
C ASP A 86 19.63 4.92 -9.98
N LEU A 87 18.77 5.51 -10.80
CA LEU A 87 17.36 5.72 -10.48
C LEU A 87 16.63 4.38 -10.26
N ALA A 88 16.76 3.43 -11.19
CA ALA A 88 16.12 2.12 -11.10
C ALA A 88 16.55 1.34 -9.84
N VAL A 89 17.84 1.40 -9.49
CA VAL A 89 18.37 0.77 -8.27
C VAL A 89 17.82 1.44 -7.01
N THR A 90 17.64 2.76 -7.03
CA THR A 90 17.05 3.51 -5.92
C THR A 90 15.60 3.07 -5.68
N PHE A 91 14.78 3.05 -6.73
CA PHE A 91 13.37 2.63 -6.65
C PHE A 91 13.24 1.17 -6.22
N GLN A 92 14.11 0.30 -6.74
CA GLN A 92 14.17 -1.08 -6.25
C GLN A 92 14.45 -1.16 -4.74
N GLY A 93 15.33 -0.30 -4.22
CA GLY A 93 15.61 -0.19 -2.79
C GLY A 93 14.36 0.18 -1.99
N GLN A 94 13.60 1.17 -2.47
CA GLN A 94 12.36 1.61 -1.82
C GLN A 94 11.29 0.51 -1.82
N HIS A 95 11.09 -0.21 -2.92
CA HIS A 95 10.19 -1.38 -2.93
C HIS A 95 10.64 -2.49 -1.95
N LYS A 96 11.95 -2.69 -1.77
CA LYS A 96 12.46 -3.64 -0.75
C LYS A 96 12.09 -3.18 0.67
N GLU A 97 12.16 -1.88 0.94
CA GLU A 97 11.72 -1.31 2.22
C GLU A 97 10.20 -1.45 2.42
N HIS A 98 9.41 -1.23 1.37
CA HIS A 98 7.96 -1.47 1.39
C HIS A 98 7.64 -2.94 1.68
N ALA A 99 8.26 -3.87 0.94
CA ALA A 99 8.06 -5.31 1.11
C ALA A 99 8.45 -5.79 2.53
N ASP A 100 9.56 -5.29 3.08
CA ASP A 100 10.00 -5.63 4.44
C ASP A 100 8.98 -5.13 5.49
N LEU A 101 8.52 -3.88 5.37
CA LEU A 101 7.49 -3.31 6.24
C LEU A 101 6.19 -4.14 6.20
N LEU A 102 5.71 -4.47 5.00
CA LEU A 102 4.48 -5.24 4.81
C LEU A 102 4.63 -6.65 5.39
N SER A 103 5.73 -7.34 5.13
CA SER A 103 6.03 -8.67 5.66
C SER A 103 6.05 -8.71 7.19
N LYS A 104 6.74 -7.75 7.81
CA LYS A 104 6.77 -7.57 9.27
C LYS A 104 5.36 -7.32 9.83
N THR A 105 4.58 -6.50 9.13
CA THR A 105 3.21 -6.16 9.55
C THR A 105 2.28 -7.36 9.46
N VAL A 106 2.32 -8.13 8.37
CA VAL A 106 1.57 -9.39 8.23
C VAL A 106 1.89 -10.35 9.37
N THR A 107 3.19 -10.52 9.68
CA THR A 107 3.64 -11.39 10.78
C THR A 107 3.12 -10.90 12.13
N LYS A 108 3.19 -9.59 12.40
CA LYS A 108 2.70 -8.96 13.63
C LYS A 108 1.21 -9.16 13.85
N LEU A 109 0.43 -9.19 12.77
CA LEU A 109 -1.02 -9.48 12.80
C LEU A 109 -1.33 -10.99 12.85
N GLY A 110 -0.31 -11.84 13.02
CA GLY A 110 -0.46 -13.30 13.07
C GLY A 110 -0.74 -13.94 11.72
N GLY A 111 -0.54 -13.22 10.62
CA GLY A 111 -0.59 -13.75 9.25
C GLY A 111 0.73 -14.42 8.84
N LYS A 112 0.69 -15.14 7.72
CA LYS A 112 1.88 -15.65 7.04
C LYS A 112 2.19 -14.74 5.85
N PRO A 113 3.35 -14.07 5.81
CA PRO A 113 3.75 -13.28 4.65
C PRO A 113 3.85 -14.15 3.41
N VAL A 114 3.38 -13.64 2.27
CA VAL A 114 3.68 -14.25 0.96
C VAL A 114 5.16 -14.11 0.64
N SER A 115 5.71 -15.09 -0.07
CA SER A 115 7.10 -15.08 -0.53
C SER A 115 7.16 -14.71 -2.02
N ALA A 116 8.34 -14.27 -2.48
CA ALA A 116 8.56 -14.03 -3.90
C ALA A 116 8.25 -15.30 -4.70
N LYS A 117 7.65 -15.14 -5.87
CA LYS A 117 7.49 -16.25 -6.81
C LYS A 117 8.86 -16.73 -7.28
N GLU A 118 8.99 -18.03 -7.53
CA GLU A 118 10.20 -18.59 -8.15
C GLU A 118 10.50 -17.97 -9.51
N LYS A 119 9.44 -17.57 -10.24
CA LYS A 119 9.54 -16.92 -11.53
C LYS A 119 8.43 -15.91 -11.74
N TYR A 120 8.80 -14.73 -12.23
CA TYR A 120 7.90 -13.73 -12.79
C TYR A 120 7.97 -13.76 -14.32
N VAL A 121 6.87 -13.41 -14.98
CA VAL A 121 6.80 -13.34 -16.45
C VAL A 121 6.64 -11.88 -16.84
N PHE A 122 7.69 -11.34 -17.44
CA PHE A 122 7.74 -9.98 -17.94
C PHE A 122 7.88 -9.97 -19.46
N PRO A 123 7.43 -8.92 -20.16
CA PRO A 123 7.45 -8.84 -21.63
C PRO A 123 8.85 -8.52 -22.18
N THR A 124 9.85 -9.34 -21.84
CA THR A 124 11.27 -9.13 -22.21
C THR A 124 11.50 -9.12 -23.72
N ASP A 125 10.62 -9.75 -24.49
CA ASP A 125 10.57 -9.67 -25.95
C ASP A 125 10.31 -8.24 -26.45
N LYS A 126 9.68 -7.38 -25.65
CA LYS A 126 9.35 -5.99 -25.98
C LYS A 126 10.32 -4.97 -25.38
N LEU A 127 11.19 -5.36 -24.44
CA LEU A 127 12.15 -4.46 -23.80
C LEU A 127 13.45 -4.43 -24.60
N LYS A 128 13.58 -3.49 -25.55
CA LYS A 128 14.75 -3.41 -26.45
C LYS A 128 15.61 -2.17 -26.22
N THR A 129 15.05 -1.15 -25.60
CA THR A 129 15.72 0.13 -25.32
C THR A 129 15.50 0.56 -23.88
N GLN A 130 16.32 1.50 -23.41
CA GLN A 130 16.09 2.16 -22.12
C GLN A 130 14.66 2.70 -21.98
N ASN A 131 14.12 3.31 -23.05
CA ASN A 131 12.77 3.87 -23.03
C ASN A 131 11.70 2.79 -22.90
N ASP A 132 11.91 1.60 -23.46
CA ASP A 132 10.97 0.48 -23.28
C ASP A 132 10.98 0.00 -21.83
N VAL A 133 12.16 -0.09 -21.21
CA VAL A 133 12.29 -0.43 -19.78
C VAL A 133 11.64 0.62 -18.89
N LEU A 134 11.86 1.91 -19.17
CA LEU A 134 11.26 3.00 -18.40
C LEU A 134 9.74 3.06 -18.55
N ARG A 135 9.20 2.82 -19.75
CA ARG A 135 7.74 2.73 -19.95
C ARG A 135 7.14 1.53 -19.25
N PHE A 136 7.85 0.40 -19.26
CA PHE A 136 7.42 -0.78 -18.53
C PHE A 136 7.40 -0.52 -17.02
N ALA A 137 8.45 0.07 -16.45
CA ALA A 137 8.47 0.49 -15.05
C ALA A 137 7.34 1.49 -14.75
N ALA A 138 7.15 2.52 -15.58
CA ALA A 138 6.09 3.52 -15.37
C ALA A 138 4.68 2.91 -15.42
N MET A 139 4.47 1.84 -16.19
CA MET A 139 3.22 1.09 -16.20
C MET A 139 3.00 0.33 -14.89
N LEU A 140 4.07 -0.25 -14.32
CA LEU A 140 4.00 -0.93 -13.01
C LEU A 140 3.70 0.08 -11.90
N GLU A 141 4.40 1.20 -11.85
CA GLU A 141 4.16 2.26 -10.84
C GLU A 141 2.74 2.78 -10.90
N LYS A 142 2.22 3.05 -12.10
CA LYS A 142 0.82 3.45 -12.27
C LYS A 142 -0.14 2.39 -11.73
N GLY A 143 0.15 1.11 -12.00
CA GLY A 143 -0.63 0.00 -11.46
C GLY A 143 -0.58 -0.08 -9.93
N ALA A 144 0.59 0.16 -9.33
CA ALA A 144 0.78 0.21 -7.88
C ALA A 144 -0.01 1.37 -7.25
N VAL A 145 0.03 2.56 -7.87
CA VAL A 145 -0.81 3.71 -7.48
C VAL A 145 -2.29 3.35 -7.45
N SER A 146 -2.83 2.74 -8.52
CA SER A 146 -4.24 2.31 -8.56
C SER A 146 -4.54 1.27 -7.48
N ALA A 147 -3.64 0.32 -7.25
CA ALA A 147 -3.81 -0.74 -6.27
C ALA A 147 -3.84 -0.19 -4.83
N TYR A 148 -2.88 0.67 -4.45
CA TYR A 148 -2.87 1.28 -3.13
C TYR A 148 -4.03 2.24 -2.93
N LEU A 149 -4.41 3.03 -3.95
CA LEU A 149 -5.59 3.90 -3.88
C LEU A 149 -6.87 3.10 -3.60
N GLY A 150 -7.03 1.92 -4.22
CA GLY A 150 -8.13 1.00 -3.94
C GLY A 150 -8.04 0.32 -2.57
N ALA A 151 -6.84 0.07 -2.05
CA ALA A 151 -6.60 -0.60 -0.78
C ALA A 151 -6.82 0.30 0.45
N VAL A 152 -6.38 1.57 0.38
CA VAL A 152 -6.46 2.55 1.49
C VAL A 152 -7.84 2.58 2.18
N PRO A 153 -8.99 2.70 1.47
CA PRO A 153 -10.29 2.80 2.11
C PRO A 153 -10.79 1.48 2.73
N ILE A 154 -10.30 0.33 2.27
CA ILE A 154 -10.84 -1.00 2.64
C ILE A 154 -10.09 -1.69 3.77
N PHE A 155 -8.92 -1.19 4.18
CA PHE A 155 -8.35 -1.56 5.47
C PHE A 155 -9.37 -1.26 6.56
N ASP A 156 -9.43 -2.05 7.62
CA ASP A 156 -10.21 -1.74 8.82
C ASP A 156 -9.36 -0.92 9.81
N ASN A 157 -8.11 -1.31 10.00
CA ASN A 157 -7.15 -0.58 10.82
C ASN A 157 -6.67 0.71 10.11
N ARG A 158 -6.95 1.87 10.71
CA ARG A 158 -6.59 3.17 10.12
C ARG A 158 -5.09 3.46 10.11
N ASP A 159 -4.32 2.86 11.00
CA ASP A 159 -2.86 2.98 10.94
C ASP A 159 -2.32 2.26 9.70
N LEU A 160 -2.94 1.13 9.30
CA LEU A 160 -2.62 0.46 8.04
C LEU A 160 -3.06 1.30 6.83
N SER A 161 -4.25 1.93 6.88
CA SER A 161 -4.66 2.88 5.83
C SER A 161 -3.64 4.00 5.67
N LYS A 162 -3.14 4.58 6.77
CA LYS A 162 -2.15 5.65 6.74
C LYS A 162 -0.81 5.18 6.18
N ALA A 163 -0.34 3.99 6.57
CA ALA A 163 0.88 3.41 6.02
C ALA A 163 0.74 3.13 4.51
N ALA A 164 -0.37 2.54 4.08
CA ALA A 164 -0.67 2.30 2.67
C ALA A 164 -0.77 3.60 1.86
N ALA A 165 -1.34 4.67 2.43
CA ALA A 165 -1.39 5.99 1.79
C ALA A 165 0.00 6.65 1.70
N SER A 166 0.91 6.34 2.63
CA SER A 166 2.30 6.78 2.54
C SER A 166 3.03 6.10 1.39
N ILE A 167 2.83 4.79 1.21
CA ILE A 167 3.39 4.04 0.08
C ILE A 167 2.80 4.57 -1.23
N LEU A 168 1.48 4.72 -1.32
CA LEU A 168 0.80 5.33 -2.47
C LEU A 168 1.46 6.64 -2.94
N GLY A 169 1.83 7.51 -1.99
CA GLY A 169 2.52 8.77 -2.30
C GLY A 169 3.90 8.55 -2.93
N ASP A 170 4.65 7.55 -2.45
CA ASP A 170 5.96 7.18 -2.99
C ASP A 170 5.86 6.58 -4.41
N GLU A 171 4.96 5.61 -4.61
CA GLU A 171 4.70 5.00 -5.93
C GLU A 171 4.28 6.06 -6.98
N ALA A 172 3.50 7.06 -6.55
CA ALA A 172 3.13 8.19 -7.42
C ALA A 172 4.33 9.08 -7.78
N MET A 173 5.27 9.27 -6.85
CA MET A 173 6.53 9.98 -7.13
C MET A 173 7.44 9.19 -8.07
N HIS A 174 7.56 7.87 -7.88
CA HIS A 174 8.31 7.01 -8.81
C HIS A 174 7.74 7.12 -10.21
N TRP A 175 6.41 7.01 -10.35
CA TRP A 175 5.74 7.18 -11.62
C TRP A 175 6.05 8.54 -12.28
N ALA A 176 5.92 9.64 -11.53
CA ALA A 176 6.19 10.98 -12.03
C ALA A 176 7.64 11.15 -12.50
N VAL A 177 8.60 10.62 -11.74
CA VAL A 177 10.02 10.68 -12.09
C VAL A 177 10.35 9.84 -13.32
N LEU A 178 9.74 8.66 -13.48
CA LEU A 178 9.91 7.85 -14.70
C LEU A 178 9.35 8.56 -15.94
N ARG A 179 8.19 9.21 -15.80
CA ARG A 179 7.62 10.03 -16.88
C ARG A 179 8.54 11.20 -17.24
N GLN A 180 9.12 11.86 -16.23
CA GLN A 180 10.12 12.91 -16.45
C GLN A 180 11.36 12.38 -17.19
N ALA A 181 11.86 11.20 -16.82
CA ALA A 181 13.01 10.56 -17.47
C ALA A 181 12.71 10.15 -18.93
N LEU A 182 11.44 9.87 -19.25
CA LEU A 182 10.95 9.62 -20.61
C LEU A 182 10.73 10.90 -21.44
N GLY A 183 10.88 12.09 -20.84
CA GLY A 183 10.54 13.36 -21.48
C GLY A 183 9.02 13.60 -21.62
N GLU A 184 8.22 12.88 -20.85
CA GLU A 184 6.76 13.00 -20.81
C GLU A 184 6.33 13.96 -19.69
N ALA A 185 5.07 14.43 -19.70
CA ALA A 185 4.50 15.22 -18.60
C ALA A 185 4.51 14.40 -17.29
N PRO A 186 5.23 14.84 -16.23
CA PRO A 186 5.40 14.07 -15.00
C PRO A 186 4.10 13.83 -14.22
N VAL A 187 3.23 14.84 -14.18
CA VAL A 187 1.93 14.79 -13.52
C VAL A 187 0.85 15.02 -14.60
N PRO A 188 0.43 13.97 -15.32
CA PRO A 188 -0.42 14.12 -16.51
C PRO A 188 -1.90 14.38 -16.18
N SER A 189 -2.34 14.14 -14.95
CA SER A 189 -3.72 14.35 -14.50
C SER A 189 -3.77 14.83 -13.05
N ALA A 190 -4.86 15.52 -12.70
CA ALA A 190 -5.11 15.98 -11.33
C ALA A 190 -5.56 14.85 -10.38
N PHE A 191 -6.09 13.75 -10.94
CA PHE A 191 -6.60 12.61 -10.18
C PHE A 191 -5.94 11.32 -10.67
N MET A 192 -5.62 10.46 -9.72
CA MET A 192 -5.15 9.10 -9.96
C MET A 192 -6.36 8.15 -9.97
N SER A 193 -6.27 7.08 -10.76
CA SER A 193 -7.33 6.08 -10.95
C SER A 193 -6.73 4.70 -11.08
#